data_AF-A0A671Q9R1-F1
#
_entry.id   AF-A0A671Q9R1-F1
#
_cell.length_a   1.000
_cell.length_b   1.000
_cell.length_c   1.000
_cell.angle_alpha   90.00
_cell.angle_beta   90.00
_cell.angle_gamma   90.00
#
_symmetry.space_group_name_H-M   'P 1'
#
loop_
_entity.id
_entity.type
_entity.pdbx_description
1 polymer ?
#
loop_
_entity_poly.entity_id
_entity_poly.type
_entity_poly.pdbx_seq_one_letter_code
_entity_poly.pdbx_strand_id
1 'polypeptide(L)'
;MPYSVTLPSGSKQAALVESTQADGKTFEQLRQECLQRGKLFEDPDFPAVDDSLFYSQRVPVNFEWKRPGEICKDPKFITGGATRTDICQGQLGDCWLLAAIASLTLHEDTLRRVVPHDQGFDRSYAGIFHFQFWQHNKWLDVVVDDRLPCVRSNLVFVHSADQTEFWSALLEKAYAKLNGSYESLKGGSTMEAMEDFTGGVGEMYEMKNPPSNLFLILKKAVERGSMLGCSIDITNSAESEAQTTTGLVKGHAYSITGVQEVNYRGSKVQLIRVRNPWGQVEWNGPWSDNSREWNAIDSSEKTRLLHNSLDDGEFWMEFGDFKANYDKIEICNLTADSLSDEVRKKWEVNLFEGNWIRGSTAGGCRNYIDTFWTNPQFKLCLDHPDDGDKLCSVIVALMQKNRRRLRKEGTSCSASRSIEGKDFFRYNGSKARSRSYVNMREVSERFRMPPGNYLLVPTTFQPHHEADFLIRIFSENKAGAMYVHANTLQCYQPHCKKKSVTFTVKYRQLWLPELHCKKYGSNILVWKHGFYCSIFSLLLLKSQSFFYSADFTTKFHLKTKVYSHLLMSSKTQMLLFFLTTKGD
;
A
#
# COMPACT_ATOMS: atom_id res chain seq x y z
N MET A 1 -19.40 -9.62 10.47
CA MET A 1 -18.30 -9.37 11.43
C MET A 1 -17.12 -8.84 10.63
N PRO A 2 -16.69 -7.58 10.80
CA PRO A 2 -15.37 -7.19 10.31
C PRO A 2 -14.31 -7.90 11.18
N TYR A 3 -13.32 -8.49 10.53
CA TYR A 3 -12.23 -9.20 11.21
C TYR A 3 -11.31 -8.17 11.89
N SER A 4 -11.35 -8.09 13.22
CA SER A 4 -10.27 -7.49 13.99
C SER A 4 -9.18 -8.55 14.14
N VAL A 5 -8.17 -8.51 13.28
CA VAL A 5 -6.97 -9.35 13.46
C VAL A 5 -6.01 -8.53 14.31
N THR A 6 -6.05 -8.74 15.62
CA THR A 6 -4.91 -8.40 16.47
C THR A 6 -3.89 -9.51 16.21
N LEU A 7 -2.84 -9.22 15.44
CA LEU A 7 -1.77 -10.19 15.20
C LEU A 7 -1.16 -10.57 16.56
N PRO A 8 -1.21 -11.84 16.98
CA PRO A 8 -0.52 -12.26 18.20
C PRO A 8 0.98 -12.12 17.97
N SER A 9 1.65 -11.35 18.82
CA SER A 9 3.10 -11.39 18.97
C SER A 9 3.50 -12.80 19.44
N GLY A 10 3.74 -13.74 18.52
CA GLY A 10 4.29 -15.05 18.88
C GLY A 10 3.89 -16.28 18.07
N SER A 11 3.05 -16.20 17.04
CA SER A 11 2.82 -17.35 16.14
C SER A 11 3.15 -16.98 14.71
N LYS A 12 4.25 -17.54 14.16
CA LYS A 12 4.61 -17.51 12.73
C LYS A 12 3.53 -18.25 11.91
N GLN A 13 2.33 -17.71 11.82
CA GLN A 13 1.38 -18.12 10.79
C GLN A 13 1.89 -17.43 9.52
N ALA A 14 2.61 -18.17 8.67
CA ALA A 14 3.10 -17.64 7.41
C ALA A 14 1.94 -16.92 6.71
N ALA A 15 2.10 -15.63 6.42
CA ALA A 15 1.06 -14.86 5.77
C ALA A 15 0.62 -15.61 4.52
N LEU A 16 -0.68 -15.86 4.38
CA LEU A 16 -1.23 -16.58 3.24
C LEU A 16 -0.88 -15.80 1.96
N VAL A 17 -0.13 -16.43 1.06
CA VAL A 17 0.24 -15.82 -0.23
C VAL A 17 -0.80 -16.25 -1.27
N GLU A 18 -1.47 -15.28 -1.89
CA GLU A 18 -2.51 -15.52 -2.90
C GLU A 18 -1.89 -15.51 -4.30
N SER A 19 -2.11 -16.57 -5.10
CA SER A 19 -1.69 -16.56 -6.51
C SER A 19 -2.46 -15.51 -7.30
N THR A 20 -1.76 -14.81 -8.18
CA THR A 20 -2.35 -13.83 -9.10
C THR A 20 -2.73 -14.39 -10.46
N GLN A 21 -2.39 -15.65 -10.74
CA GLN A 21 -2.72 -16.30 -12.00
C GLN A 21 -4.25 -16.40 -12.18
N ALA A 22 -4.73 -16.13 -13.39
CA ALA A 22 -6.16 -16.07 -13.69
C ALA A 22 -6.88 -17.42 -13.52
N ASP A 23 -6.16 -18.53 -13.70
CA ASP A 23 -6.66 -19.89 -13.48
C ASP A 23 -6.53 -20.36 -12.02
N GLY A 24 -5.97 -19.52 -11.14
CA GLY A 24 -5.79 -19.78 -9.71
C GLY A 24 -4.67 -20.77 -9.37
N LYS A 25 -3.89 -21.23 -10.36
CA LYS A 25 -2.79 -22.17 -10.09
C LYS A 25 -1.60 -21.50 -9.43
N THR A 26 -0.85 -22.27 -8.65
CA THR A 26 0.40 -21.82 -8.02
C THR A 26 1.59 -21.97 -8.98
N PHE A 27 2.69 -21.27 -8.66
CA PHE A 27 3.99 -21.44 -9.33
C PHE A 27 4.37 -22.93 -9.49
N GLU A 28 4.30 -23.69 -8.39
CA GLU A 28 4.71 -25.09 -8.39
C GLU A 28 3.83 -25.96 -9.30
N GLN A 29 2.51 -25.73 -9.30
CA GLN A 29 1.59 -26.46 -10.18
C GLN A 29 1.91 -26.19 -11.65
N LEU A 30 2.11 -24.93 -12.02
CA LEU A 30 2.46 -24.54 -13.40
C LEU A 30 3.83 -25.07 -13.82
N ARG A 31 4.83 -25.01 -12.94
CA ARG A 31 6.18 -25.55 -13.18
C ARG A 31 6.12 -27.05 -13.44
N GLN A 32 5.43 -27.81 -12.59
CA GLN A 32 5.30 -29.26 -12.76
C GLN A 32 4.55 -29.64 -14.04
N GLU A 33 3.49 -28.91 -14.40
CA GLU A 33 2.78 -29.13 -15.67
C GLU A 33 3.69 -28.91 -16.89
N CYS A 34 4.55 -27.88 -16.85
CA CYS A 34 5.51 -27.59 -17.91
C CYS A 34 6.58 -28.67 -18.02
N LEU A 35 7.16 -29.09 -16.89
CA LEU A 35 8.16 -30.16 -16.82
C LEU A 35 7.60 -31.49 -17.35
N GLN A 36 6.40 -31.88 -16.94
CA GLN A 36 5.74 -33.11 -17.40
C GLN A 36 5.47 -33.11 -18.91
N ARG A 37 5.17 -31.94 -19.48
CA ARG A 37 4.90 -31.78 -20.92
C ARG A 37 6.17 -31.57 -21.76
N GLY A 38 7.33 -31.35 -21.12
CA GLY A 38 8.56 -30.99 -21.82
C GLY A 38 8.46 -29.67 -22.59
N LYS A 39 7.68 -28.70 -22.07
CA LYS A 39 7.48 -27.39 -22.69
C LYS A 39 7.87 -26.28 -21.72
N LEU A 40 8.35 -25.16 -22.26
CA LEU A 40 8.58 -23.96 -21.46
C LEU A 40 7.26 -23.22 -21.23
N PHE A 41 7.12 -22.62 -20.06
CA PHE A 41 5.94 -21.84 -19.71
C PHE A 41 5.81 -20.62 -20.62
N GLU A 42 4.60 -20.37 -21.06
CA GLU A 42 4.21 -19.16 -21.76
C GLU A 42 3.06 -18.54 -20.98
N ASP A 43 3.30 -17.37 -20.42
CA ASP A 43 2.35 -16.71 -19.52
C ASP A 43 1.10 -16.24 -20.27
N PRO A 44 -0.08 -16.84 -20.01
CA PRO A 44 -1.31 -16.44 -20.68
C PRO A 44 -1.84 -15.09 -20.19
N ASP A 45 -1.45 -14.68 -18.98
CA ASP A 45 -1.94 -13.46 -18.33
C ASP A 45 -1.06 -12.24 -18.65
N PHE A 46 0.16 -12.46 -19.14
CA PHE A 46 1.09 -11.42 -19.57
C PHE A 46 1.86 -11.86 -20.83
N PRO A 47 1.17 -11.94 -21.98
CA PRO A 47 1.74 -12.50 -23.20
C PRO A 47 2.91 -11.66 -23.73
N ALA A 48 3.83 -12.31 -24.47
CA ALA A 48 4.97 -11.66 -25.12
C ALA A 48 4.54 -10.87 -26.38
N VAL A 49 3.80 -9.79 -26.19
CA VAL A 49 3.21 -8.94 -27.24
C VAL A 49 3.35 -7.45 -26.90
N ASP A 50 3.11 -6.58 -27.87
CA ASP A 50 3.25 -5.12 -27.74
C ASP A 50 2.36 -4.52 -26.65
N ASP A 51 1.14 -5.05 -26.45
CA ASP A 51 0.20 -4.58 -25.42
C ASP A 51 0.75 -4.74 -23.99
N SER A 52 1.66 -5.69 -23.77
CA SER A 52 2.36 -5.89 -22.50
C SER A 52 3.47 -4.86 -22.28
N LEU A 53 3.94 -4.20 -23.34
CA LEU A 53 4.94 -3.14 -23.30
C LEU A 53 4.29 -1.76 -23.17
N PHE A 54 3.42 -1.40 -24.11
CA PHE A 54 2.84 -0.05 -24.25
C PHE A 54 1.35 -0.12 -24.57
N TYR A 55 0.56 0.72 -23.90
CA TYR A 55 -0.87 0.91 -24.14
C TYR A 55 -1.19 2.25 -24.81
N SER A 56 -0.30 3.25 -24.70
CA SER A 56 -0.57 4.63 -25.12
C SER A 56 0.11 5.03 -26.43
N GLN A 57 1.21 4.35 -26.79
CA GLN A 57 2.04 4.69 -27.94
C GLN A 57 2.30 3.47 -28.81
N ARG A 58 2.51 3.70 -30.11
CA ARG A 58 3.09 2.66 -30.97
C ARG A 58 4.52 2.40 -30.53
N VAL A 59 4.88 1.13 -30.48
CA VAL A 59 6.19 0.67 -30.06
C VAL A 59 7.27 1.38 -30.90
N PRO A 60 8.19 2.15 -30.28
CA PRO A 60 9.09 3.05 -31.01
C PRO A 60 10.20 2.31 -31.76
N VAL A 61 10.41 1.03 -31.43
CA VAL A 61 11.46 0.15 -31.98
C VAL A 61 10.91 -1.27 -32.11
N ASN A 62 11.55 -2.10 -32.93
CA ASN A 62 11.16 -3.51 -33.06
C ASN A 62 11.71 -4.31 -31.86
N PHE A 63 10.86 -4.56 -30.87
CA PHE A 63 11.22 -5.40 -29.72
C PHE A 63 11.13 -6.88 -30.06
N GLU A 64 12.09 -7.66 -29.56
CA GLU A 64 12.11 -9.11 -29.61
C GLU A 64 12.00 -9.64 -28.18
N TRP A 65 11.06 -10.55 -27.95
CA TRP A 65 10.94 -11.23 -26.65
C TRP A 65 11.85 -12.46 -26.66
N LYS A 66 12.89 -12.46 -25.84
CA LYS A 66 13.88 -13.55 -25.75
C LYS A 66 14.03 -14.06 -24.33
N ARG A 67 14.24 -15.36 -24.17
CA ARG A 67 14.59 -15.96 -22.88
C ARG A 67 16.09 -15.75 -22.59
N PRO A 68 16.52 -15.75 -21.32
CA PRO A 68 17.92 -15.64 -20.92
C PRO A 68 18.88 -16.59 -21.66
N GLY A 69 18.46 -17.83 -21.91
CA GLY A 69 19.25 -18.81 -22.67
C GLY A 69 19.41 -18.50 -24.18
N GLU A 70 18.63 -17.57 -24.72
CA GLU A 70 18.77 -17.04 -26.09
C GLU A 70 19.64 -15.77 -26.12
N ILE A 71 19.87 -15.14 -24.96
CA ILE A 71 20.62 -13.90 -24.78
C ILE A 71 22.08 -14.21 -24.42
N CYS A 72 22.31 -15.13 -23.49
CA CYS A 72 23.64 -15.52 -23.01
C CYS A 72 23.79 -17.05 -22.90
N LYS A 73 25.03 -17.53 -22.78
CA LYS A 73 25.35 -18.98 -22.80
C LYS A 73 25.06 -19.72 -21.49
N ASP A 74 25.21 -19.07 -20.35
CA ASP A 74 25.06 -19.68 -19.02
C ASP A 74 24.23 -18.76 -18.12
N PRO A 75 22.92 -18.64 -18.37
CA PRO A 75 22.07 -17.76 -17.58
C PRO A 75 22.00 -18.22 -16.13
N LYS A 76 22.14 -17.27 -15.22
CA LYS A 76 22.00 -17.41 -13.77
C LYS A 76 20.83 -16.56 -13.31
N PHE A 77 20.14 -17.07 -12.28
CA PHE A 77 19.09 -16.29 -11.67
C PHE A 77 19.72 -15.22 -10.76
N ILE A 78 20.54 -15.65 -9.80
CA ILE A 78 21.33 -14.79 -8.91
C ILE A 78 22.78 -15.31 -8.89
N THR A 79 23.76 -14.42 -8.97
CA THR A 79 25.20 -14.75 -8.99
C THR A 79 25.94 -13.98 -7.89
N GLY A 80 26.55 -14.68 -6.91
CA GLY A 80 27.30 -14.00 -5.84
C GLY A 80 26.44 -13.27 -4.79
N GLY A 81 25.12 -13.45 -4.85
CA GLY A 81 24.13 -12.77 -3.99
C GLY A 81 23.37 -11.71 -4.79
N ALA A 82 22.13 -11.42 -4.40
CA ALA A 82 21.35 -10.38 -5.06
C ALA A 82 21.72 -9.02 -4.46
N THR A 83 22.53 -8.27 -5.19
CA THR A 83 23.14 -7.03 -4.73
C THR A 83 22.64 -5.83 -5.51
N ARG A 84 22.88 -4.64 -4.97
CA ARG A 84 22.45 -3.38 -5.59
C ARG A 84 23.06 -3.18 -6.99
N THR A 85 24.26 -3.73 -7.27
CA THR A 85 24.94 -3.61 -8.58
C THR A 85 24.23 -4.38 -9.70
N ASP A 86 23.29 -5.26 -9.34
CA ASP A 86 22.50 -6.04 -10.30
C ASP A 86 21.34 -5.20 -10.89
N ILE A 87 21.23 -3.94 -10.46
CA ILE A 87 20.20 -2.98 -10.84
C ILE A 87 20.85 -1.84 -11.62
N CYS A 88 20.75 -1.91 -12.95
CA CYS A 88 21.07 -0.82 -13.87
C CYS A 88 19.81 -0.42 -14.64
N GLN A 89 19.49 0.87 -14.65
CA GLN A 89 18.31 1.38 -15.36
C GLN A 89 18.46 1.23 -16.88
N GLY A 90 17.40 0.70 -17.50
CA GLY A 90 17.25 0.70 -18.95
C GLY A 90 16.62 1.98 -19.47
N GLN A 91 15.86 1.86 -20.57
CA GLN A 91 15.24 3.00 -21.26
C GLN A 91 13.84 3.36 -20.74
N LEU A 92 13.41 2.74 -19.63
CA LEU A 92 12.13 3.03 -19.00
C LEU A 92 12.30 4.09 -17.91
N GLY A 93 11.33 5.01 -17.80
CA GLY A 93 11.30 6.07 -16.78
C GLY A 93 10.75 5.57 -15.44
N ASP A 94 11.27 4.45 -14.96
CA ASP A 94 10.84 3.74 -13.76
C ASP A 94 11.92 3.73 -12.65
N CYS A 95 12.86 4.68 -12.70
CA CYS A 95 13.91 4.90 -11.70
C CYS A 95 13.44 4.78 -10.23
N TRP A 96 12.20 5.20 -9.97
CA TRP A 96 11.55 5.09 -8.66
C TRP A 96 11.47 3.64 -8.15
N LEU A 97 11.18 2.68 -9.02
CA LEU A 97 11.13 1.25 -8.74
C LEU A 97 12.53 0.71 -8.50
N LEU A 98 13.50 1.08 -9.34
CA LEU A 98 14.88 0.60 -9.24
C LEU A 98 15.56 1.10 -7.96
N ALA A 99 15.31 2.35 -7.56
CA ALA A 99 15.76 2.87 -6.28
C ALA A 99 15.18 2.06 -5.09
N ALA A 100 13.95 1.57 -5.21
CA ALA A 100 13.36 0.68 -4.21
C ALA A 100 13.99 -0.72 -4.25
N ILE A 101 14.23 -1.30 -5.44
CA ILE A 101 14.88 -2.62 -5.58
C ILE A 101 16.32 -2.56 -5.06
N ALA A 102 17.06 -1.50 -5.39
CA ALA A 102 18.40 -1.27 -4.86
C ALA A 102 18.40 -1.19 -3.33
N SER A 103 17.45 -0.47 -2.74
CA SER A 103 17.28 -0.45 -1.28
C SER A 103 16.89 -1.82 -0.72
N LEU A 104 16.12 -2.64 -1.46
CA LEU A 104 15.66 -3.96 -1.03
C LEU A 104 16.84 -4.92 -0.88
N THR A 105 17.86 -4.80 -1.74
CA THR A 105 19.08 -5.64 -1.66
C THR A 105 19.88 -5.46 -0.36
N LEU A 106 19.66 -4.36 0.37
CA LEU A 106 20.27 -4.14 1.69
C LEU A 106 19.57 -4.91 2.82
N HIS A 107 18.41 -5.52 2.52
CA HIS A 107 17.57 -6.24 3.48
C HIS A 107 17.37 -7.68 3.01
N GLU A 108 18.35 -8.55 3.30
CA GLU A 108 18.34 -9.93 2.81
C GLU A 108 17.01 -10.65 3.08
N ASP A 109 16.50 -10.65 4.31
CA ASP A 109 15.26 -11.36 4.66
C ASP A 109 14.04 -10.85 3.88
N THR A 110 13.94 -9.54 3.68
CA THR A 110 12.87 -8.96 2.87
C THR A 110 13.05 -9.29 1.39
N LEU A 111 14.29 -9.29 0.91
CA LEU A 111 14.62 -9.71 -0.45
C LEU A 111 14.26 -11.17 -0.70
N ARG A 112 14.56 -12.10 0.22
CA ARG A 112 14.18 -13.53 0.08
C ARG A 112 12.68 -13.75 0.02
N ARG A 113 11.92 -12.83 0.63
CA ARG A 113 10.46 -12.85 0.58
C ARG A 113 9.95 -12.42 -0.78
N VAL A 114 10.46 -11.31 -1.32
CA VAL A 114 10.07 -10.78 -2.64
C VAL A 114 10.60 -11.64 -3.79
N VAL A 115 11.82 -12.16 -3.65
CA VAL A 115 12.55 -12.98 -4.61
C VAL A 115 12.86 -14.34 -3.96
N PRO A 116 11.93 -15.31 -4.05
CA PRO A 116 12.15 -16.65 -3.51
C PRO A 116 13.38 -17.35 -4.12
N HIS A 117 14.05 -18.19 -3.33
CA HIS A 117 15.28 -18.90 -3.71
C HIS A 117 15.05 -20.26 -4.39
N ASP A 118 13.81 -20.73 -4.49
CA ASP A 118 13.41 -22.03 -5.04
C ASP A 118 13.28 -22.04 -6.57
N GLN A 119 13.92 -21.08 -7.24
CA GLN A 119 13.90 -20.85 -8.67
C GLN A 119 15.30 -20.63 -9.25
N GLY A 120 15.50 -21.03 -10.52
CA GLY A 120 16.78 -20.95 -11.20
C GLY A 120 16.77 -21.56 -12.60
N PHE A 121 17.92 -21.50 -13.27
CA PHE A 121 18.15 -22.10 -14.60
C PHE A 121 18.77 -23.51 -14.51
N ASP A 122 18.51 -24.22 -13.41
CA ASP A 122 19.04 -25.56 -13.17
C ASP A 122 18.17 -26.68 -13.78
N ARG A 123 18.27 -27.91 -13.25
CA ARG A 123 17.50 -29.06 -13.75
C ARG A 123 15.98 -28.91 -13.59
N SER A 124 15.52 -28.01 -12.73
CA SER A 124 14.09 -27.72 -12.51
C SER A 124 13.55 -26.63 -13.43
N TYR A 125 14.39 -26.11 -14.34
CA TYR A 125 14.03 -25.04 -15.27
C TYR A 125 12.87 -25.44 -16.21
N ALA A 126 11.83 -24.61 -16.21
CA ALA A 126 10.68 -24.73 -17.10
C ALA A 126 10.28 -23.37 -17.72
N GLY A 127 11.19 -22.39 -17.76
CA GLY A 127 10.92 -21.05 -18.31
C GLY A 127 9.90 -20.25 -17.51
N ILE A 128 9.82 -20.48 -16.20
CA ILE A 128 8.84 -19.93 -15.25
C ILE A 128 9.54 -19.49 -13.97
N PHE A 129 9.15 -18.33 -13.45
CA PHE A 129 9.65 -17.72 -12.22
C PHE A 129 8.50 -17.07 -11.45
N HIS A 130 8.71 -16.75 -10.18
CA HIS A 130 7.72 -16.06 -9.36
C HIS A 130 8.33 -15.08 -8.36
N PHE A 131 7.52 -14.10 -7.99
CA PHE A 131 7.89 -13.01 -7.08
C PHE A 131 6.71 -12.66 -6.19
N GLN A 132 6.97 -12.21 -4.96
CA GLN A 132 5.92 -11.87 -4.02
C GLN A 132 5.86 -10.37 -3.78
N PHE A 133 4.67 -9.78 -3.97
CA PHE A 133 4.43 -8.37 -3.70
C PHE A 133 3.30 -8.21 -2.70
N TRP A 134 3.44 -7.24 -1.81
CA TRP A 134 2.38 -6.82 -0.92
C TRP A 134 1.44 -5.86 -1.65
N GLN A 135 0.15 -6.15 -1.67
CA GLN A 135 -0.88 -5.21 -2.10
C GLN A 135 -2.10 -5.30 -1.20
N HIS A 136 -2.60 -4.15 -0.76
CA HIS A 136 -3.87 -4.02 -0.03
C HIS A 136 -4.01 -4.99 1.16
N ASN A 137 -2.95 -5.13 1.96
CA ASN A 137 -2.87 -6.06 3.10
C ASN A 137 -2.80 -7.55 2.77
N LYS A 138 -2.36 -7.90 1.57
CA LYS A 138 -2.15 -9.28 1.16
C LYS A 138 -0.83 -9.44 0.45
N TRP A 139 -0.21 -10.59 0.64
CA TRP A 139 0.93 -11.01 -0.18
C TRP A 139 0.40 -11.73 -1.41
N LEU A 140 0.83 -11.29 -2.58
CA LEU A 140 0.44 -11.78 -3.88
C LEU A 140 1.63 -12.48 -4.53
N ASP A 141 1.44 -13.73 -4.97
CA ASP A 141 2.42 -14.48 -5.75
C ASP A 141 2.21 -14.20 -7.24
N VAL A 142 3.19 -13.53 -7.85
CA VAL A 142 3.16 -13.16 -9.27
C VAL A 142 4.09 -14.07 -10.04
N VAL A 143 3.49 -14.97 -10.80
CA VAL A 143 4.20 -15.89 -11.70
C VAL A 143 4.38 -15.24 -13.07
N VAL A 144 5.57 -15.36 -13.64
CA VAL A 144 5.93 -14.88 -14.98
C VAL A 144 6.72 -15.95 -15.73
N ASP A 145 6.62 -15.96 -17.06
CA ASP A 145 7.65 -16.61 -17.88
C ASP A 145 8.92 -15.75 -17.98
N ASP A 146 10.01 -16.30 -18.49
CA ASP A 146 11.29 -15.60 -18.61
C ASP A 146 11.56 -14.91 -19.95
N ARG A 147 10.55 -14.72 -20.81
CA ARG A 147 10.73 -13.93 -22.03
C ARG A 147 10.89 -12.45 -21.67
N LEU A 148 12.02 -11.85 -22.01
CA LEU A 148 12.35 -10.45 -21.71
C LEU A 148 12.40 -9.59 -22.98
N PRO A 149 11.94 -8.33 -22.93
CA PRO A 149 12.00 -7.42 -24.08
C PRO A 149 13.45 -7.03 -24.42
N CYS A 150 13.85 -7.31 -25.66
CA CYS A 150 15.20 -7.07 -26.16
C CYS A 150 15.18 -6.25 -27.45
N VAL A 151 16.26 -5.52 -27.71
CA VAL A 151 16.59 -4.95 -29.02
C VAL A 151 17.98 -5.43 -29.40
N ARG A 152 18.09 -6.12 -30.54
CA ARG A 152 19.35 -6.73 -31.02
C ARG A 152 19.99 -7.64 -29.95
N SER A 153 19.17 -8.46 -29.29
CA SER A 153 19.58 -9.35 -28.19
C SER A 153 20.12 -8.67 -26.92
N ASN A 154 19.97 -7.35 -26.76
CA ASN A 154 20.28 -6.66 -25.51
C ASN A 154 18.97 -6.32 -24.78
N LEU A 155 18.97 -6.52 -23.46
CA LEU A 155 17.87 -6.06 -22.60
C LEU A 155 17.72 -4.54 -22.72
N VAL A 156 16.47 -4.08 -22.83
CA VAL A 156 16.16 -2.65 -22.98
C VAL A 156 15.78 -2.01 -21.65
N PHE A 157 15.29 -2.82 -20.71
CA PHE A 157 14.86 -2.39 -19.38
C PHE A 157 15.90 -2.76 -18.31
N VAL A 158 15.48 -3.06 -17.08
CA VAL A 158 16.43 -3.37 -15.99
C VAL A 158 17.31 -4.55 -16.37
N HIS A 159 18.59 -4.43 -16.06
CA HIS A 159 19.59 -5.49 -16.24
C HIS A 159 20.68 -5.38 -15.18
N SER A 160 21.39 -6.49 -14.95
CA SER A 160 22.59 -6.54 -14.11
C SER A 160 23.82 -6.07 -14.90
N ALA A 161 24.81 -5.52 -14.19
CA ALA A 161 26.14 -5.31 -14.74
C ALA A 161 26.80 -6.65 -15.15
N ASP A 162 26.44 -7.75 -14.47
CA ASP A 162 26.74 -9.11 -14.92
C ASP A 162 25.70 -9.55 -15.98
N GLN A 163 26.13 -9.66 -17.23
CA GLN A 163 25.27 -10.05 -18.35
C GLN A 163 24.72 -11.49 -18.26
N THR A 164 25.16 -12.27 -17.28
CA THR A 164 24.65 -13.62 -17.02
C THR A 164 23.55 -13.67 -15.96
N GLU A 165 23.26 -12.56 -15.27
CA GLU A 165 22.32 -12.52 -14.14
C GLU A 165 20.98 -11.84 -14.50
N PHE A 166 19.85 -12.45 -14.13
CA PHE A 166 18.53 -12.06 -14.64
C PHE A 166 17.42 -11.83 -13.60
N TRP A 167 17.67 -12.01 -12.29
CA TRP A 167 16.61 -11.85 -11.28
C TRP A 167 15.96 -10.46 -11.29
N SER A 168 16.75 -9.40 -11.48
CA SER A 168 16.29 -8.02 -11.45
C SER A 168 15.37 -7.68 -12.63
N ALA A 169 15.74 -8.14 -13.82
CA ALA A 169 14.93 -8.03 -15.04
C ALA A 169 13.59 -8.79 -14.91
N LEU A 170 13.62 -9.98 -14.31
CA LEU A 170 12.41 -10.79 -14.09
C LEU A 170 11.51 -10.20 -12.99
N LEU A 171 12.10 -9.59 -11.95
CA LEU A 171 11.38 -8.88 -10.90
C LEU A 171 10.63 -7.67 -11.47
N GLU A 172 11.31 -6.86 -12.30
CA GLU A 172 10.69 -5.74 -13.02
C GLU A 172 9.52 -6.23 -13.89
N LYS A 173 9.71 -7.32 -14.64
CA LYS A 173 8.64 -7.94 -15.45
C LYS A 173 7.43 -8.33 -14.60
N ALA A 174 7.65 -8.98 -13.46
CA ALA A 174 6.56 -9.38 -12.58
C ALA A 174 5.82 -8.17 -12.01
N TYR A 175 6.54 -7.10 -11.68
CA TYR A 175 5.94 -5.86 -11.23
C TYR A 175 5.18 -5.12 -12.36
N ALA A 176 5.68 -5.17 -13.60
CA ALA A 176 4.99 -4.68 -14.79
C ALA A 176 3.68 -5.44 -15.03
N LYS A 177 3.71 -6.77 -14.93
CA LYS A 177 2.52 -7.63 -15.00
C LYS A 177 1.47 -7.26 -13.95
N LEU A 178 1.89 -7.11 -12.70
CA LEU A 178 1.01 -6.72 -11.59
C LEU A 178 0.32 -5.37 -11.85
N ASN A 179 0.99 -4.48 -12.57
CA ASN A 179 0.51 -3.14 -12.94
C ASN A 179 -0.08 -3.05 -14.36
N GLY A 180 -0.12 -4.16 -15.09
CA GLY A 180 -0.76 -4.33 -16.40
C GLY A 180 0.14 -4.18 -17.63
N SER A 181 1.25 -3.42 -17.57
CA SER A 181 2.22 -3.26 -18.67
C SER A 181 3.53 -2.65 -18.16
N TYR A 182 4.61 -2.71 -18.96
CA TYR A 182 5.83 -1.95 -18.65
C TYR A 182 5.60 -0.44 -18.65
N GLU A 183 4.80 0.08 -19.59
CA GLU A 183 4.45 1.51 -19.63
C GLU A 183 3.73 1.99 -18.37
N SER A 184 2.99 1.11 -17.68
CA SER A 184 2.35 1.41 -16.38
C SER A 184 3.35 1.70 -15.25
N LEU A 185 4.64 1.40 -15.45
CA LEU A 185 5.71 1.70 -14.50
C LEU A 185 6.35 3.07 -14.74
N LYS A 186 6.04 3.78 -15.83
CA LYS A 186 6.56 5.13 -16.07
C LYS A 186 5.99 6.11 -15.05
N GLY A 187 6.87 6.67 -14.23
CA GLY A 187 6.52 7.67 -13.22
C GLY A 187 5.71 7.09 -12.05
N GLY A 188 6.39 6.85 -10.94
CA GLY A 188 5.81 6.43 -9.67
C GLY A 188 6.57 7.03 -8.48
N SER A 189 6.21 6.63 -7.27
CA SER A 189 6.91 7.04 -6.04
C SER A 189 7.70 5.86 -5.50
N THR A 190 8.96 6.07 -5.14
CA THR A 190 9.82 5.02 -4.59
C THR A 190 9.20 4.42 -3.33
N MET A 191 8.54 5.23 -2.51
CA MET A 191 7.73 4.80 -1.38
C MET A 191 6.63 3.77 -1.76
N GLU A 192 5.98 3.91 -2.92
CA GLU A 192 4.96 2.96 -3.41
C GLU A 192 5.58 1.56 -3.61
N ALA A 193 6.75 1.49 -4.25
CA ALA A 193 7.46 0.25 -4.47
C ALA A 193 8.00 -0.34 -3.15
N MET A 194 8.55 0.50 -2.26
CA MET A 194 9.02 0.05 -0.95
C MET A 194 7.89 -0.58 -0.13
N GLU A 195 6.69 0.02 -0.13
CA GLU A 195 5.51 -0.57 0.51
C GLU A 195 5.13 -1.91 -0.14
N ASP A 196 5.17 -2.00 -1.47
CA ASP A 196 4.83 -3.23 -2.19
C ASP A 196 5.87 -4.34 -1.99
N PHE A 197 7.12 -4.01 -1.67
CA PHE A 197 8.15 -5.00 -1.35
C PHE A 197 8.13 -5.47 0.11
N THR A 198 7.49 -4.71 1.01
CA THR A 198 7.70 -4.89 2.45
C THR A 198 6.43 -5.06 3.26
N GLY A 199 5.29 -4.59 2.74
CA GLY A 199 4.08 -4.33 3.53
C GLY A 199 4.27 -3.27 4.63
N GLY A 200 5.37 -2.51 4.56
CA GLY A 200 5.73 -1.45 5.49
C GLY A 200 4.90 -0.18 5.33
N VAL A 201 5.27 0.86 6.07
CA VAL A 201 4.62 2.17 6.04
C VAL A 201 5.59 3.27 5.65
N GLY A 202 5.22 4.03 4.63
CA GLY A 202 5.95 5.19 4.17
C GLY A 202 5.84 6.39 5.11
N GLU A 203 6.89 7.20 5.20
CA GLU A 203 6.92 8.55 5.73
C GLU A 203 7.69 9.43 4.75
N MET A 204 7.24 10.67 4.51
CA MET A 204 7.90 11.61 3.61
C MET A 204 8.32 12.87 4.35
N TYR A 205 9.54 13.34 4.11
CA TYR A 205 10.10 14.57 4.65
C TYR A 205 10.49 15.51 3.50
N GLU A 206 9.94 16.72 3.50
CA GLU A 206 10.36 17.78 2.58
C GLU A 206 11.55 18.55 3.15
N MET A 207 12.61 18.69 2.36
CA MET A 207 13.87 19.30 2.75
C MET A 207 13.82 20.84 2.78
N LYS A 208 12.75 21.44 2.27
CA LYS A 208 12.47 22.88 2.43
C LYS A 208 12.20 23.26 3.90
N ASN A 209 11.60 22.35 4.66
CA ASN A 209 11.29 22.54 6.08
C ASN A 209 11.57 21.25 6.88
N PRO A 210 12.83 20.81 6.96
CA PRO A 210 13.16 19.55 7.61
C PRO A 210 13.11 19.73 9.13
N PRO A 211 12.74 18.68 9.90
CA PRO A 211 12.82 18.74 11.35
C PRO A 211 14.29 18.87 11.80
N SER A 212 14.55 19.61 12.88
CA SER A 212 15.92 19.88 13.36
C SER A 212 16.70 18.60 13.71
N ASN A 213 15.99 17.54 14.08
CA ASN A 213 16.54 16.23 14.40
C ASN A 213 16.50 15.22 13.23
N LEU A 214 16.35 15.67 11.98
CA LEU A 214 16.22 14.80 10.80
C LEU A 214 17.35 13.77 10.71
N PHE A 215 18.61 14.17 10.91
CA PHE A 215 19.75 13.24 10.87
C PHE A 215 19.60 12.08 11.86
N LEU A 216 19.11 12.36 13.08
CA LEU A 216 18.86 11.32 14.07
C LEU A 216 17.68 10.41 13.67
N ILE A 217 16.66 10.96 13.01
CA ILE A 217 15.55 10.17 12.45
C ILE A 217 16.09 9.18 11.40
N LEU A 218 16.92 9.66 10.46
CA LEU A 218 17.51 8.81 9.42
C LEU A 218 18.43 7.75 10.02
N LYS A 219 19.27 8.12 10.97
CA LYS A 219 20.14 7.17 11.68
C LYS A 219 19.33 6.06 12.35
N LYS A 220 18.26 6.42 13.08
CA LYS A 220 17.35 5.44 13.70
C LYS A 220 16.62 4.59 12.65
N ALA A 221 16.23 5.16 11.51
CA ALA A 221 15.56 4.43 10.45
C ALA A 221 16.49 3.37 9.84
N VAL A 222 17.74 3.73 9.53
CA VAL A 222 18.78 2.80 9.07
C VAL A 222 19.06 1.71 10.11
N GLU A 223 19.24 2.08 11.39
CA GLU A 223 19.45 1.13 12.49
C GLU A 223 18.27 0.16 12.70
N ARG A 224 17.05 0.58 12.35
CA ARG A 224 15.84 -0.25 12.39
C ARG A 224 15.62 -1.05 11.11
N GLY A 225 16.53 -0.97 10.14
CA GLY A 225 16.39 -1.64 8.85
C GLY A 225 15.24 -1.08 7.99
N SER A 226 14.88 0.19 8.14
CA SER A 226 13.92 0.83 7.23
C SER A 226 14.55 1.01 5.85
N MET A 227 13.75 0.98 4.80
CA MET A 227 14.19 1.35 3.46
C MET A 227 14.13 2.86 3.31
N LEU A 228 15.10 3.47 2.64
CA LEU A 228 15.17 4.92 2.49
C LEU A 228 15.43 5.32 1.04
N GLY A 229 14.68 6.32 0.57
CA GLY A 229 14.84 6.95 -0.73
C GLY A 229 14.95 8.46 -0.60
N CYS A 230 15.48 9.10 -1.64
CA CYS A 230 15.48 10.55 -1.77
C CYS A 230 15.41 10.98 -3.23
N SER A 231 15.00 12.21 -3.47
CA SER A 231 14.87 12.74 -4.82
C SER A 231 15.06 14.25 -4.87
N ILE A 232 15.39 14.73 -6.06
CA ILE A 232 15.55 16.15 -6.39
C ILE A 232 14.40 16.53 -7.32
N ASP A 233 13.65 17.57 -6.97
CA ASP A 233 12.50 18.01 -7.74
C ASP A 233 12.94 18.69 -9.05
N ILE A 234 12.11 18.55 -10.08
CA ILE A 234 12.25 19.29 -11.34
C ILE A 234 11.34 20.50 -11.35
N THR A 235 11.81 21.59 -11.95
CA THR A 235 10.97 22.78 -12.16
C THR A 235 10.15 22.68 -13.45
N ASN A 236 10.66 21.94 -14.43
CA ASN A 236 10.03 21.71 -15.72
C ASN A 236 10.42 20.34 -16.29
N SER A 237 9.66 19.83 -17.26
CA SER A 237 9.85 18.47 -17.79
C SER A 237 11.18 18.26 -18.52
N ALA A 238 11.83 19.32 -19.00
CA ALA A 238 13.13 19.21 -19.67
C ALA A 238 14.28 18.95 -18.68
N GLU A 239 14.05 19.17 -17.38
CA GLU A 239 15.00 18.83 -16.32
C GLU A 239 14.88 17.38 -15.82
N SER A 240 13.92 16.61 -16.34
CA SER A 240 13.78 15.19 -15.99
C SER A 240 15.04 14.43 -16.41
N GLU A 241 15.64 13.74 -15.45
CA GLU A 241 16.91 13.00 -15.62
C GLU A 241 18.09 13.89 -16.08
N ALA A 242 18.02 15.20 -15.84
CA ALA A 242 19.10 16.12 -16.17
C ALA A 242 20.20 16.10 -15.09
N GLN A 243 21.45 15.95 -15.52
CA GLN A 243 22.62 16.00 -14.64
C GLN A 243 22.98 17.44 -14.29
N THR A 244 23.24 17.68 -13.01
CA THR A 244 23.73 18.94 -12.44
C THR A 244 25.25 19.05 -12.60
N THR A 245 25.80 20.24 -12.37
CA THR A 245 27.25 20.46 -12.39
C THR A 245 28.00 19.68 -11.31
N THR A 246 27.30 19.28 -10.24
CA THR A 246 27.86 18.48 -9.13
C THR A 246 27.72 16.97 -9.33
N GLY A 247 27.21 16.54 -10.49
CA GLY A 247 27.05 15.14 -10.85
C GLY A 247 25.70 14.52 -10.49
N LEU A 248 24.90 15.18 -9.64
CA LEU A 248 23.57 14.70 -9.24
C LEU A 248 22.55 14.84 -10.38
N VAL A 249 21.51 14.02 -10.38
CA VAL A 249 20.48 13.94 -11.43
C VAL A 249 19.14 14.40 -10.87
N LYS A 250 18.47 15.31 -11.57
CA LYS A 250 17.15 15.83 -11.17
C LYS A 250 16.01 14.95 -11.67
N GLY A 251 14.87 14.97 -10.97
CA GLY A 251 13.68 14.20 -11.37
C GLY A 251 13.90 12.69 -11.31
N HIS A 252 14.83 12.27 -10.45
CA HIS A 252 15.33 10.92 -10.36
C HIS A 252 15.34 10.46 -8.90
N ALA A 253 15.10 9.17 -8.68
CA ALA A 253 15.06 8.57 -7.36
C ALA A 253 16.41 7.96 -7.00
N TYR A 254 16.88 8.26 -5.80
CA TYR A 254 18.10 7.73 -5.20
C TYR A 254 17.76 6.91 -3.96
N SER A 255 18.61 5.94 -3.62
CA SER A 255 18.51 5.20 -2.35
C SER A 255 19.45 5.80 -1.31
N ILE A 256 19.02 5.93 -0.06
CA ILE A 256 19.92 6.26 1.05
C ILE A 256 20.38 4.94 1.67
N THR A 257 21.68 4.66 1.62
CA THR A 257 22.24 3.35 1.99
C THR A 257 23.10 3.40 3.25
N GLY A 258 23.26 4.58 3.86
CA GLY A 258 24.05 4.73 5.08
C GLY A 258 23.99 6.13 5.68
N VAL A 259 24.13 6.20 6.99
CA VAL A 259 24.22 7.46 7.76
C VAL A 259 25.27 7.28 8.84
N GLN A 260 26.31 8.12 8.84
CA GLN A 260 27.44 7.99 9.76
C GLN A 260 27.89 9.34 10.29
N GLU A 261 28.38 9.35 11.53
CA GLU A 261 29.16 10.47 12.06
C GLU A 261 30.64 10.09 12.10
N VAL A 262 31.50 10.94 11.56
CA VAL A 262 32.97 10.75 11.52
C VAL A 262 33.68 11.89 12.22
N ASN A 263 34.86 11.62 12.77
CA ASN A 263 35.73 12.66 13.29
C ASN A 263 36.66 13.14 12.17
N TYR A 264 36.46 14.39 11.73
CA TYR A 264 37.28 15.06 10.73
C TYR A 264 37.96 16.25 11.37
N ARG A 265 39.30 16.20 11.48
CA ARG A 265 40.14 17.27 12.04
C ARG A 265 39.69 17.75 13.43
N GLY A 266 39.27 16.83 14.30
CA GLY A 266 38.83 17.12 15.66
C GLY A 266 37.37 17.58 15.78
N SER A 267 36.64 17.67 14.66
CA SER A 267 35.21 18.01 14.63
C SER A 267 34.39 16.82 14.14
N LYS A 268 33.19 16.66 14.70
CA LYS A 268 32.23 15.64 14.25
C LYS A 268 31.51 16.13 12.99
N VAL A 269 31.60 15.35 11.92
CA VAL A 269 30.94 15.62 10.64
C VAL A 269 29.89 14.55 10.38
N GLN A 270 28.72 14.98 9.94
CA GLN A 270 27.59 14.12 9.62
C GLN A 270 27.62 13.77 8.13
N LEU A 271 27.78 12.50 7.82
CA LEU A 271 27.83 11.98 6.46
C LEU A 271 26.59 11.13 6.15
N ILE A 272 26.17 11.20 4.89
CA ILE A 272 25.10 10.38 4.34
C ILE A 272 25.61 9.70 3.07
N ARG A 273 25.30 8.41 2.91
CA ARG A 273 25.63 7.63 1.73
C ARG A 273 24.39 7.47 0.86
N VAL A 274 24.53 7.81 -0.41
CA VAL A 274 23.46 7.83 -1.39
C VAL A 274 23.87 7.01 -2.60
N ARG A 275 22.93 6.28 -3.19
CA ARG A 275 23.17 5.50 -4.39
C ARG A 275 22.26 5.90 -5.54
N ASN A 276 22.87 6.10 -6.69
CA ASN A 276 22.23 6.24 -7.99
C ASN A 276 21.86 4.85 -8.56
N PRO A 277 20.58 4.54 -8.82
CA PRO A 277 20.17 3.27 -9.43
C PRO A 277 20.61 3.09 -10.88
N TRP A 278 21.22 4.10 -11.53
CA TRP A 278 21.91 3.91 -12.80
C TRP A 278 23.16 3.03 -12.68
N GLY A 279 23.69 2.83 -11.47
CA GLY A 279 24.93 2.10 -11.26
C GLY A 279 26.18 2.85 -11.73
N GLN A 280 26.04 4.14 -12.02
CA GLN A 280 27.06 5.05 -12.51
C GLN A 280 26.61 6.50 -12.21
N VAL A 281 27.47 7.48 -12.50
CA VAL A 281 27.20 8.91 -12.34
C VAL A 281 26.99 9.30 -10.86
N GLU A 282 28.06 9.82 -10.27
CA GLU A 282 28.17 10.07 -8.84
C GLU A 282 28.41 11.55 -8.50
N TRP A 283 28.25 11.86 -7.22
CA TRP A 283 28.61 13.15 -6.64
C TRP A 283 30.11 13.45 -6.81
N ASN A 284 30.44 14.63 -7.32
CA ASN A 284 31.83 15.05 -7.56
C ASN A 284 32.33 16.12 -6.57
N GLY A 285 31.58 16.39 -5.49
CA GLY A 285 31.94 17.36 -4.46
C GLY A 285 32.70 16.75 -3.27
N PRO A 286 32.76 17.46 -2.13
CA PRO A 286 33.39 16.96 -0.90
C PRO A 286 32.83 15.60 -0.47
N TRP A 287 33.71 14.73 0.02
CA TRP A 287 33.40 13.33 0.42
C TRP A 287 33.02 12.37 -0.70
N SER A 288 33.07 12.79 -1.97
CA SER A 288 33.10 11.87 -3.11
C SER A 288 34.21 10.82 -2.97
N ASP A 289 34.11 9.74 -3.73
CA ASP A 289 35.00 8.57 -3.60
C ASP A 289 36.49 8.92 -3.73
N ASN A 290 36.83 9.88 -4.58
CA ASN A 290 38.19 10.37 -4.81
C ASN A 290 38.56 11.63 -3.99
N SER A 291 37.72 12.02 -3.04
CA SER A 291 37.86 13.28 -2.31
C SER A 291 39.02 13.28 -1.31
N ARG A 292 39.67 14.44 -1.13
CA ARG A 292 40.86 14.57 -0.26
C ARG A 292 40.52 14.52 1.23
N GLU A 293 39.27 14.75 1.58
CA GLU A 293 38.72 14.74 2.94
C GLU A 293 38.96 13.38 3.61
N TRP A 294 38.85 12.30 2.83
CA TRP A 294 39.12 10.93 3.28
C TRP A 294 40.54 10.73 3.81
N ASN A 295 41.50 11.55 3.41
CA ASN A 295 42.88 11.43 3.88
C ASN A 295 43.09 12.01 5.29
N ALA A 296 42.11 12.74 5.82
CA ALA A 296 42.20 13.35 7.14
C ALA A 296 41.37 12.62 8.21
N ILE A 297 40.77 11.48 7.87
CA ILE A 297 40.10 10.58 8.84
C ILE A 297 41.00 9.38 9.16
N ASP A 298 40.66 8.66 10.22
CA ASP A 298 41.36 7.44 10.61
C ASP A 298 41.33 6.39 9.49
N SER A 299 42.44 5.68 9.28
CA SER A 299 42.58 4.72 8.17
C SER A 299 41.63 3.53 8.30
N SER A 300 41.30 3.10 9.53
CA SER A 300 40.33 2.02 9.75
C SER A 300 38.91 2.46 9.42
N GLU A 301 38.53 3.68 9.82
CA GLU A 301 37.23 4.27 9.47
C GLU A 301 37.10 4.53 7.96
N LYS A 302 38.17 5.01 7.31
CA LYS A 302 38.22 5.15 5.85
C LYS A 302 37.96 3.82 5.16
N THR A 303 38.67 2.77 5.57
CA THR A 303 38.52 1.44 4.97
C THR A 303 37.11 0.88 5.19
N ARG A 304 36.51 1.13 6.36
CA ARG A 304 35.14 0.71 6.68
C ARG A 304 34.09 1.43 5.84
N LEU A 305 34.24 2.74 5.61
CA LEU A 305 33.24 3.57 4.92
C LEU A 305 33.35 3.53 3.40
N LEU A 306 34.57 3.41 2.87
CA LEU A 306 34.85 3.26 1.44
C LEU A 306 34.96 1.80 1.01
N HIS A 307 34.52 0.85 1.84
CA HIS A 307 34.61 -0.57 1.52
C HIS A 307 33.88 -0.84 0.19
N ASN A 308 34.62 -1.32 -0.82
CA ASN A 308 34.15 -1.51 -2.20
C ASN A 308 33.77 -0.24 -2.97
N SER A 309 34.38 0.92 -2.67
CA SER A 309 34.29 2.13 -3.50
C SER A 309 34.77 1.83 -4.92
N LEU A 310 33.79 1.68 -5.82
CA LEU A 310 33.86 1.44 -7.26
C LEU A 310 32.92 2.48 -7.89
N ASP A 311 33.05 2.75 -9.19
CA ASP A 311 32.04 3.53 -9.93
C ASP A 311 30.77 2.68 -10.09
N ASP A 312 30.01 2.55 -8.99
CA ASP A 312 28.82 1.71 -8.82
C ASP A 312 27.56 2.54 -8.54
N GLY A 313 27.70 3.87 -8.62
CA GLY A 313 26.67 4.87 -8.37
C GLY A 313 26.52 5.25 -6.89
N GLU A 314 27.27 4.64 -5.97
CA GLU A 314 27.21 4.91 -4.52
C GLU A 314 28.29 5.88 -4.07
N PHE A 315 27.90 6.95 -3.38
CA PHE A 315 28.83 7.96 -2.91
C PHE A 315 28.45 8.48 -1.52
N TRP A 316 29.44 9.01 -0.80
CA TRP A 316 29.20 9.77 0.41
C TRP A 316 29.15 11.27 0.12
N MET A 317 28.37 11.99 0.92
CA MET A 317 28.37 13.45 0.96
C MET A 317 28.10 13.94 2.38
N GLU A 318 28.43 15.21 2.64
CA GLU A 318 28.07 15.83 3.91
C GLU A 318 26.55 16.04 4.01
N PHE A 319 25.97 15.85 5.20
CA PHE A 319 24.54 16.06 5.40
C PHE A 319 24.10 17.51 5.16
N GLY A 320 25.02 18.47 5.31
CA GLY A 320 24.83 19.87 4.91
C GLY A 320 24.57 19.99 3.40
N ASP A 321 25.42 19.38 2.59
CA ASP A 321 25.28 19.36 1.13
C ASP A 321 24.03 18.59 0.71
N PHE A 322 23.72 17.48 1.38
CA PHE A 322 22.50 16.72 1.10
C PHE A 322 21.24 17.59 1.25
N LYS A 323 21.13 18.35 2.36
CA LYS A 323 20.00 19.28 2.58
C LYS A 323 19.92 20.39 1.53
N ALA A 324 21.06 20.80 0.97
CA ALA A 324 21.11 21.87 -0.02
C ALA A 324 20.73 21.38 -1.43
N ASN A 325 20.93 20.09 -1.73
CA ASN A 325 20.76 19.54 -3.07
C ASN A 325 19.48 18.70 -3.24
N TYR A 326 19.00 18.02 -2.19
CA TYR A 326 17.83 17.14 -2.25
C TYR A 326 16.58 17.83 -1.71
N ASP A 327 15.43 17.53 -2.32
CA ASP A 327 14.15 18.15 -1.97
C ASP A 327 13.28 17.26 -1.08
N LYS A 328 13.41 15.94 -1.20
CA LYS A 328 12.56 14.96 -0.52
C LYS A 328 13.34 13.76 -0.01
N ILE A 329 12.90 13.25 1.14
CA ILE A 329 13.28 11.95 1.68
C ILE A 329 12.01 11.11 1.87
N GLU A 330 12.08 9.85 1.47
CA GLU A 330 11.04 8.84 1.68
C GLU A 330 11.63 7.74 2.59
N ILE A 331 10.90 7.34 3.63
CA ILE A 331 11.30 6.29 4.57
C ILE A 331 10.18 5.25 4.61
N CYS A 332 10.47 3.99 4.29
CA CYS A 332 9.53 2.89 4.50
C CYS A 332 9.95 2.08 5.72
N ASN A 333 9.18 2.23 6.80
CA ASN A 333 9.38 1.46 8.03
C ASN A 333 8.80 0.07 7.84
N LEU A 334 9.60 -0.96 8.11
CA LEU A 334 9.21 -2.36 7.95
C LEU A 334 8.30 -2.82 9.10
N THR A 335 7.38 -3.73 8.78
CA THR A 335 6.60 -4.48 9.77
C THR A 335 7.46 -5.55 10.45
N ALA A 336 7.00 -6.06 11.59
CA ALA A 336 7.70 -7.12 12.32
C ALA A 336 7.98 -8.38 11.47
N ASP A 337 7.17 -8.63 10.44
CA ASP A 337 7.28 -9.79 9.54
C ASP A 337 8.35 -9.66 8.46
N SER A 338 8.83 -8.43 8.23
CA SER A 338 9.83 -8.11 7.19
C SER A 338 11.21 -7.80 7.79
N LEU A 339 11.31 -7.74 9.12
CA LEU A 339 12.54 -7.47 9.86
C LEU A 339 13.24 -8.77 10.29
N SER A 340 14.58 -8.76 10.24
CA SER A 340 15.40 -9.86 10.78
C SER A 340 15.22 -10.00 12.30
N ASP A 341 15.47 -11.20 12.82
CA ASP A 341 15.34 -11.50 14.26
C ASP A 341 16.34 -10.70 15.13
N GLU A 342 17.36 -10.07 14.52
CA GLU A 342 18.37 -9.25 15.21
C GLU A 342 17.89 -7.83 15.55
N VAL A 343 16.80 -7.36 14.94
CA VAL A 343 16.29 -6.00 15.15
C VAL A 343 15.59 -5.89 16.51
N ARG A 344 16.22 -5.15 17.43
CA ARG A 344 15.82 -5.04 18.85
C ARG A 344 14.52 -4.29 19.12
N LYS A 345 14.03 -3.45 18.20
CA LYS A 345 12.78 -2.68 18.36
C LYS A 345 11.89 -2.86 17.13
N LYS A 346 10.71 -3.44 17.32
CA LYS A 346 9.71 -3.69 16.28
C LYS A 346 8.51 -2.74 16.46
N TRP A 347 7.87 -2.37 15.35
CA TRP A 347 6.62 -1.60 15.40
C TRP A 347 5.44 -2.50 15.76
N GLU A 348 4.59 -2.05 16.67
CA GLU A 348 3.28 -2.66 16.93
C GLU A 348 2.29 -2.17 15.88
N VAL A 349 1.57 -3.09 15.23
CA VAL A 349 0.69 -2.77 14.09
C VAL A 349 -0.75 -3.14 14.40
N ASN A 350 -1.64 -2.16 14.38
CA ASN A 350 -3.08 -2.37 14.35
C ASN A 350 -3.64 -2.09 12.96
N LEU A 351 -4.55 -2.94 12.48
CA LEU A 351 -5.07 -2.88 11.13
C LEU A 351 -6.59 -2.89 11.10
N PHE A 352 -7.17 -1.99 10.29
CA PHE A 352 -8.61 -1.91 10.11
C PHE A 352 -9.00 -1.69 8.66
N GLU A 353 -10.00 -2.44 8.20
CA GLU A 353 -10.63 -2.23 6.89
C GLU A 353 -11.96 -1.51 7.04
N GLY A 354 -12.27 -0.63 6.08
CA GLY A 354 -13.53 0.09 6.07
C GLY A 354 -13.91 0.59 4.67
N ASN A 355 -15.08 1.22 4.58
CA ASN A 355 -15.60 1.74 3.34
C ASN A 355 -16.36 3.07 3.52
N TRP A 356 -16.24 3.93 2.52
CA TRP A 356 -17.12 5.09 2.35
C TRP A 356 -18.21 4.71 1.35
N ILE A 357 -19.46 4.70 1.82
CA ILE A 357 -20.65 4.35 1.05
C ILE A 357 -21.54 5.57 0.94
N ARG A 358 -21.99 5.88 -0.27
CA ARG A 358 -22.82 7.06 -0.53
C ARG A 358 -24.12 7.00 0.26
N GLY A 359 -24.45 8.10 0.94
CA GLY A 359 -25.66 8.21 1.76
C GLY A 359 -25.59 7.52 3.13
N SER A 360 -24.49 6.84 3.45
CA SER A 360 -24.30 6.17 4.75
C SER A 360 -23.02 6.64 5.44
N THR A 361 -21.85 6.24 4.95
CA THR A 361 -20.55 6.47 5.59
C THR A 361 -19.65 7.46 4.84
N ALA A 362 -19.99 7.85 3.61
CA ALA A 362 -19.26 8.85 2.83
C ALA A 362 -19.61 10.29 3.27
N GLY A 363 -19.15 10.66 4.47
CA GLY A 363 -19.51 11.91 5.15
C GLY A 363 -18.71 13.15 4.72
N GLY A 364 -17.58 12.96 4.05
CA GLY A 364 -16.69 14.04 3.63
C GLY A 364 -15.90 14.66 4.79
N CYS A 365 -15.10 15.69 4.50
CA CYS A 365 -14.23 16.33 5.48
C CYS A 365 -14.99 17.19 6.50
N ARG A 366 -14.26 17.70 7.50
CA ARG A 366 -14.81 18.51 8.60
C ARG A 366 -15.50 19.80 8.14
N ASN A 367 -15.21 20.29 6.93
CA ASN A 367 -15.92 21.43 6.34
C ASN A 367 -17.41 21.12 6.11
N TYR A 368 -17.77 19.83 6.02
CA TYR A 368 -19.13 19.32 5.88
C TYR A 368 -19.63 18.78 7.22
N ILE A 369 -19.71 19.62 8.25
CA ILE A 369 -19.98 19.18 9.64
C ILE A 369 -21.29 18.40 9.80
N ASP A 370 -22.27 18.63 8.92
CA ASP A 370 -23.57 17.96 8.93
C ASP A 370 -23.49 16.49 8.54
N THR A 371 -22.48 16.10 7.77
CA THR A 371 -22.23 14.74 7.29
C THR A 371 -20.91 14.17 7.82
N PHE A 372 -19.98 14.98 8.31
CA PHE A 372 -18.66 14.54 8.79
C PHE A 372 -18.73 13.41 9.83
N TRP A 373 -19.68 13.53 10.76
CA TRP A 373 -19.86 12.55 11.83
C TRP A 373 -20.23 11.16 11.31
N THR A 374 -20.75 11.04 10.08
CA THR A 374 -21.16 9.75 9.53
C THR A 374 -20.00 8.90 9.02
N ASN A 375 -18.80 9.47 8.91
CA ASN A 375 -17.60 8.70 8.53
C ASN A 375 -17.30 7.61 9.58
N PRO A 376 -16.63 6.51 9.18
CA PRO A 376 -16.18 5.48 10.13
C PRO A 376 -15.30 6.07 11.23
N GLN A 377 -15.34 5.49 12.44
CA GLN A 377 -14.61 6.00 13.60
C GLN A 377 -13.87 4.86 14.33
N PHE A 378 -12.65 5.13 14.78
CA PHE A 378 -11.78 4.16 15.44
C PHE A 378 -11.25 4.76 16.74
N LYS A 379 -11.29 4.01 17.84
CA LYS A 379 -10.72 4.44 19.12
C LYS A 379 -9.26 3.98 19.18
N LEU A 380 -8.36 4.88 19.53
CA LEU A 380 -6.94 4.66 19.72
C LEU A 380 -6.58 5.01 21.17
N CYS A 381 -6.04 4.05 21.91
CA CYS A 381 -5.59 4.15 23.28
C CYS A 381 -4.06 4.11 23.31
N LEU A 382 -3.45 5.20 23.78
CA LEU A 382 -2.00 5.33 23.93
C LEU A 382 -1.65 5.35 25.42
N ASP A 383 -1.11 4.25 25.95
CA ASP A 383 -0.87 4.10 27.39
C ASP A 383 0.63 4.19 27.76
N HIS A 384 1.51 3.87 26.83
CA HIS A 384 2.94 3.72 27.08
C HIS A 384 3.76 4.76 26.27
N PRO A 385 4.32 5.80 26.91
CA PRO A 385 5.17 6.79 26.25
C PRO A 385 6.53 6.20 25.85
N ASP A 386 7.18 6.84 24.86
CA ASP A 386 8.46 6.42 24.31
C ASP A 386 9.64 6.75 25.24
N ASP A 387 10.79 6.12 24.99
CA ASP A 387 12.00 6.38 25.76
C ASP A 387 12.51 7.80 25.53
N GLY A 388 12.58 8.60 26.59
CA GLY A 388 13.22 9.92 26.59
C GLY A 388 12.28 11.12 26.52
N ASP A 389 11.00 10.93 26.19
CA ASP A 389 9.97 11.96 26.34
C ASP A 389 8.61 11.36 26.72
N LYS A 390 7.81 12.09 27.49
CA LYS A 390 6.52 11.59 28.04
C LYS A 390 5.40 11.53 26.98
N LEU A 391 5.74 11.24 25.72
CA LEU A 391 4.84 11.24 24.57
C LEU A 391 4.89 9.86 23.88
N CYS A 392 3.82 9.50 23.21
CA CYS A 392 3.71 8.29 22.40
C CYS A 392 3.88 8.66 20.92
N SER A 393 4.76 7.95 20.21
CA SER A 393 4.90 8.06 18.75
C SER A 393 4.03 7.04 18.04
N VAL A 394 3.19 7.52 17.13
CA VAL A 394 2.33 6.69 16.30
C VAL A 394 2.39 7.17 14.85
N ILE A 395 2.53 6.27 13.90
CA ILE A 395 2.33 6.54 12.48
C ILE A 395 0.97 5.98 12.10
N VAL A 396 0.11 6.81 11.52
CA VAL A 396 -1.17 6.34 10.98
C VAL A 396 -1.20 6.53 9.49
N ALA A 397 -1.43 5.41 8.80
CA ALA A 397 -1.49 5.27 7.36
C ALA A 397 -2.90 4.94 6.91
N LEU A 398 -3.43 5.74 5.98
CA LEU A 398 -4.74 5.56 5.35
C LEU A 398 -4.56 5.30 3.85
N MET A 399 -4.82 4.07 3.42
CA MET A 399 -4.72 3.63 2.03
C MET A 399 -6.10 3.48 1.40
N GLN A 400 -6.28 3.98 0.18
CA GLN A 400 -7.44 3.70 -0.66
C GLN A 400 -7.18 2.46 -1.52
N LYS A 401 -8.14 1.52 -1.57
CA LYS A 401 -8.00 0.31 -2.39
C LYS A 401 -8.42 0.53 -3.85
N ASN A 402 -7.82 -0.22 -4.76
CA ASN A 402 -8.29 -0.44 -6.14
C ASN A 402 -8.29 0.77 -7.11
N ARG A 403 -7.46 1.78 -6.90
CA ARG A 403 -7.42 2.98 -7.78
C ARG A 403 -7.14 2.69 -9.26
N ARG A 404 -6.42 1.60 -9.58
CA ARG A 404 -6.11 1.19 -10.97
C ARG A 404 -7.15 0.24 -11.60
N ARG A 405 -8.06 -0.36 -10.81
CA ARG A 405 -8.93 -1.49 -11.26
C ARG A 405 -10.45 -1.28 -11.12
N LEU A 406 -10.91 -0.14 -10.58
CA LEU A 406 -12.35 0.11 -10.37
C LEU A 406 -13.11 0.40 -11.68
N ARG A 407 -13.59 -0.67 -12.34
CA ARG A 407 -14.77 -0.62 -13.23
C ARG A 407 -15.72 -1.80 -13.14
N LYS A 408 -15.48 -2.83 -12.32
CA LYS A 408 -16.44 -3.92 -12.12
C LYS A 408 -16.41 -4.41 -10.69
N GLU A 409 -17.61 -4.64 -10.17
CA GLU A 409 -17.95 -5.27 -8.88
C GLU A 409 -17.99 -4.33 -7.66
N GLY A 410 -19.22 -3.96 -7.31
CA GLY A 410 -19.55 -3.34 -6.03
C GLY A 410 -19.89 -4.41 -5.02
N THR A 411 -19.02 -4.61 -4.04
CA THR A 411 -19.31 -5.46 -2.88
C THR A 411 -19.67 -4.55 -1.71
N SER A 412 -20.96 -4.51 -1.37
CA SER A 412 -21.49 -3.69 -0.27
C SER A 412 -21.43 -4.45 1.05
N CYS A 413 -20.51 -4.10 1.95
CA CYS A 413 -20.58 -4.50 3.35
C CYS A 413 -21.22 -3.38 4.18
N SER A 414 -22.39 -3.65 4.75
CA SER A 414 -23.14 -2.76 5.63
C SER A 414 -22.64 -2.86 7.07
N ALA A 415 -22.00 -1.80 7.57
CA ALA A 415 -21.64 -1.65 8.98
C ALA A 415 -22.76 -0.92 9.75
N SER A 416 -23.27 -1.54 10.82
CA SER A 416 -24.24 -0.95 11.76
C SER A 416 -23.55 -0.12 12.85
N ARG A 417 -24.23 0.93 13.33
CA ARG A 417 -23.64 2.16 13.90
C ARG A 417 -23.72 2.27 15.43
N SER A 418 -22.61 2.65 16.06
CA SER A 418 -22.57 3.59 17.20
C SER A 418 -21.39 4.53 16.98
N ILE A 419 -21.68 5.81 16.81
CA ILE A 419 -20.76 6.80 16.27
C ILE A 419 -20.91 8.02 17.17
N GLU A 420 -19.81 8.68 17.54
CA GLU A 420 -19.89 9.95 18.27
C GLU A 420 -20.79 10.90 17.49
N GLY A 421 -21.78 11.47 18.18
CA GLY A 421 -22.84 12.22 17.53
C GLY A 421 -22.33 13.48 16.85
N LYS A 422 -23.12 14.01 15.91
CA LYS A 422 -22.84 15.28 15.22
C LYS A 422 -22.38 16.40 16.16
N ASP A 423 -22.99 16.51 17.33
CA ASP A 423 -22.68 17.56 18.31
C ASP A 423 -21.28 17.40 18.93
N PHE A 424 -20.77 16.17 19.10
CA PHE A 424 -19.39 15.96 19.56
C PHE A 424 -18.40 16.71 18.67
N PHE A 425 -18.55 16.60 17.35
CA PHE A 425 -17.66 17.25 16.40
C PHE A 425 -17.83 18.76 16.31
N ARG A 426 -18.99 19.31 16.68
CA ARG A 426 -19.20 20.77 16.72
C ARG A 426 -18.45 21.41 17.88
N TYR A 427 -18.42 20.74 19.03
CA TYR A 427 -17.85 21.30 20.26
C TYR A 427 -16.41 20.86 20.55
N ASN A 428 -15.89 19.84 19.86
CA ASN A 428 -14.52 19.36 20.06
C ASN A 428 -13.67 19.60 18.81
N GLY A 429 -12.59 20.38 18.98
CA GLY A 429 -11.58 20.61 17.94
C GLY A 429 -10.56 19.47 17.85
N SER A 430 -10.06 19.22 16.64
CA SER A 430 -9.05 18.17 16.38
C SER A 430 -7.76 18.45 17.15
N LYS A 431 -7.26 17.43 17.84
CA LYS A 431 -5.97 17.47 18.56
C LYS A 431 -4.79 17.28 17.61
N ALA A 432 -4.98 16.42 16.62
CA ALA A 432 -4.08 16.23 15.50
C ALA A 432 -4.88 15.93 14.23
N ARG A 433 -4.30 16.22 13.08
CA ARG A 433 -4.84 15.92 11.76
C ARG A 433 -3.69 15.78 10.78
N SER A 434 -3.88 15.06 9.68
CA SER A 434 -2.86 15.11 8.65
C SER A 434 -2.78 16.49 7.99
N ARG A 435 -1.60 16.83 7.43
CA ARG A 435 -1.31 18.20 6.94
C ARG A 435 -2.21 18.65 5.81
N SER A 436 -2.53 17.76 4.86
CA SER A 436 -3.27 18.11 3.65
C SER A 436 -4.00 16.92 3.05
N TYR A 437 -5.14 17.20 2.40
CA TYR A 437 -5.85 16.22 1.59
C TYR A 437 -5.07 16.00 0.30
N VAL A 438 -4.43 14.84 0.17
CA VAL A 438 -3.62 14.51 -1.02
C VAL A 438 -4.28 13.37 -1.78
N ASN A 439 -4.17 13.41 -3.11
CA ASN A 439 -4.65 12.36 -4.00
C ASN A 439 -3.55 11.30 -4.25
N MET A 440 -3.08 10.65 -3.18
CA MET A 440 -2.10 9.56 -3.22
C MET A 440 -2.75 8.22 -2.86
N ARG A 441 -2.07 7.10 -3.17
CA ARG A 441 -2.55 5.75 -2.82
C ARG A 441 -2.70 5.60 -1.29
N GLU A 442 -1.72 6.09 -0.56
CA GLU A 442 -1.70 6.14 0.90
C GLU A 442 -1.40 7.57 1.38
N VAL A 443 -2.00 7.95 2.50
CA VAL A 443 -1.63 9.13 3.28
C VAL A 443 -1.20 8.66 4.66
N SER A 444 0.07 8.85 4.98
CA SER A 444 0.66 8.50 6.26
C SER A 444 1.17 9.74 6.97
N GLU A 445 1.02 9.78 8.30
CA GLU A 445 1.60 10.84 9.11
C GLU A 445 1.99 10.33 10.50
N ARG A 446 3.13 10.84 10.98
CA ARG A 446 3.64 10.59 12.33
C ARG A 446 3.07 11.61 13.32
N PHE A 447 2.47 11.08 14.38
CA PHE A 447 1.91 11.84 15.48
C PHE A 447 2.71 11.59 16.76
N ARG A 448 2.92 12.68 17.50
CA ARG A 448 3.56 12.73 18.82
C ARG A 448 2.50 13.22 19.80
N MET A 449 1.91 12.32 20.56
CA MET A 449 0.75 12.66 21.40
C MET A 449 0.96 12.20 22.85
N PRO A 450 0.46 12.94 23.86
CA PRO A 450 0.45 12.45 25.23
C PRO A 450 -0.33 11.15 25.36
N PRO A 451 -0.06 10.32 26.39
CA PRO A 451 -0.91 9.18 26.70
C PRO A 451 -2.38 9.59 26.85
N GLY A 452 -3.30 8.79 26.31
CA GLY A 452 -4.73 9.09 26.33
C GLY A 452 -5.56 8.35 25.28
N ASN A 453 -6.87 8.65 25.30
CA ASN A 453 -7.86 8.10 24.38
C ASN A 453 -8.17 9.08 23.25
N TYR A 454 -8.00 8.60 22.02
CA TYR A 454 -8.20 9.36 20.79
C TYR A 454 -9.22 8.68 19.90
N LEU A 455 -9.95 9.48 19.13
CA LEU A 455 -10.91 9.07 18.12
C LEU A 455 -10.33 9.43 16.76
N LEU A 456 -10.00 8.42 15.98
CA LEU A 456 -9.53 8.52 14.61
C LEU A 456 -10.70 8.47 13.63
N VAL A 457 -10.78 9.46 12.74
CA VAL A 457 -11.83 9.56 11.71
C VAL A 457 -11.21 9.68 10.32
N PRO A 458 -11.13 8.59 9.52
CA PRO A 458 -10.72 8.66 8.12
C PRO A 458 -11.83 9.29 7.26
N THR A 459 -11.46 10.21 6.37
CA THR A 459 -12.43 10.88 5.51
C THR A 459 -11.91 11.08 4.10
N THR A 460 -12.83 11.11 3.15
CA THR A 460 -12.60 11.76 1.85
C THR A 460 -12.82 13.27 1.97
N PHE A 461 -12.30 14.07 1.03
CA PHE A 461 -12.45 15.53 1.08
C PHE A 461 -13.92 15.94 0.91
N GLN A 462 -14.55 15.51 -0.19
CA GLN A 462 -15.95 15.76 -0.48
C GLN A 462 -16.83 14.60 0.03
N PRO A 463 -18.07 14.88 0.49
CA PRO A 463 -19.03 13.83 0.82
C PRO A 463 -19.42 13.04 -0.42
N HIS A 464 -20.02 11.87 -0.22
CA HIS A 464 -20.58 10.99 -1.26
C HIS A 464 -19.57 10.34 -2.22
N HIS A 465 -18.27 10.50 -2.00
CA HIS A 465 -17.25 9.72 -2.69
C HIS A 465 -17.14 8.33 -2.07
N GLU A 466 -17.25 7.32 -2.93
CA GLU A 466 -17.20 5.92 -2.52
C GLU A 466 -15.81 5.35 -2.74
N ALA A 467 -15.29 4.66 -1.73
CA ALA A 467 -14.05 3.90 -1.83
C ALA A 467 -13.91 2.96 -0.63
N ASP A 468 -13.24 1.84 -0.84
CA ASP A 468 -12.74 0.99 0.23
C ASP A 468 -11.39 1.53 0.71
N PHE A 469 -11.13 1.39 2.01
CA PHE A 469 -9.89 1.85 2.61
C PHE A 469 -9.33 0.86 3.63
N LEU A 470 -8.05 1.04 3.92
CA LEU A 470 -7.28 0.34 4.92
C LEU A 470 -6.61 1.37 5.83
N ILE A 471 -6.78 1.23 7.15
CA ILE A 471 -6.01 1.97 8.15
C ILE A 471 -4.99 1.04 8.78
N ARG A 472 -3.75 1.50 8.82
CA ARG A 472 -2.65 0.85 9.54
C ARG A 472 -2.10 1.83 10.57
N ILE A 473 -2.00 1.40 11.82
CA ILE A 473 -1.51 2.19 12.95
C ILE A 473 -0.26 1.51 13.47
N PHE A 474 0.88 2.18 13.34
CA PHE A 474 2.18 1.72 13.79
C PHE A 474 2.56 2.49 15.06
N SER A 475 2.80 1.81 16.16
CA SER A 475 3.21 2.44 17.43
C SER A 475 4.54 1.89 17.93
N GLU A 476 5.38 2.75 18.51
CA GLU A 476 6.70 2.33 19.03
C GLU A 476 6.56 1.48 20.31
N ASN A 477 5.54 1.76 21.11
CA ASN A 477 5.11 0.94 22.23
C ASN A 477 3.71 0.40 22.01
N LYS A 478 3.30 -0.59 22.82
CA LYS A 478 1.97 -1.21 22.74
C LYS A 478 0.87 -0.15 22.83
N ALA A 479 0.03 -0.08 21.79
CA ALA A 479 -1.14 0.77 21.71
C ALA A 479 -2.38 -0.08 21.44
N GLY A 480 -3.47 0.18 22.16
CA GLY A 480 -4.76 -0.45 21.90
C GLY A 480 -5.48 0.31 20.80
N ALA A 481 -5.97 -0.36 19.77
CA ALA A 481 -6.89 0.27 18.82
C ALA A 481 -8.11 -0.63 18.60
N MET A 482 -9.28 -0.04 18.49
CA MET A 482 -10.53 -0.77 18.29
C MET A 482 -11.50 -0.01 17.40
N TYR A 483 -12.24 -0.76 16.57
CA TYR A 483 -13.39 -0.21 15.87
C TYR A 483 -14.45 0.21 16.89
N VAL A 484 -15.05 1.39 16.72
CA VAL A 484 -16.14 1.81 17.61
C VAL A 484 -17.40 1.02 17.23
N HIS A 485 -17.59 -0.12 17.91
CA HIS A 485 -18.79 -0.94 17.85
C HIS A 485 -19.79 -0.53 18.93
N ALA A 486 -21.08 -0.69 18.63
CA ALA A 486 -22.13 -0.49 19.61
C ALA A 486 -21.93 -1.47 20.77
N ASN A 487 -21.89 -0.95 21.99
CA ASN A 487 -22.33 -1.73 23.13
C ASN A 487 -23.77 -2.14 22.83
N THR A 488 -23.98 -3.42 22.53
CA THR A 488 -25.26 -4.05 22.80
C THR A 488 -25.50 -3.87 24.29
N LEU A 489 -26.27 -2.85 24.68
CA LEU A 489 -27.04 -2.90 25.90
C LEU A 489 -28.07 -4.03 25.72
N GLN A 490 -27.63 -5.28 25.75
CA GLN A 490 -28.44 -6.27 26.44
C GLN A 490 -28.30 -5.91 27.92
N CYS A 491 -29.35 -5.28 28.45
CA CYS A 491 -29.54 -5.21 29.89
C CYS A 491 -29.54 -6.64 30.44
N TYR A 492 -28.38 -7.14 30.84
CA TYR A 492 -28.30 -8.22 31.82
C TYR A 492 -28.73 -7.61 33.15
N GLN A 493 -30.04 -7.64 33.43
CA GLN A 493 -30.48 -7.48 34.82
C GLN A 493 -30.05 -8.74 35.58
N PRO A 494 -29.28 -8.62 36.67
CA PRO A 494 -29.01 -9.75 37.53
C PRO A 494 -30.32 -10.24 38.14
N HIS A 495 -30.47 -11.56 38.23
CA HIS A 495 -31.64 -12.23 38.79
C HIS A 495 -32.11 -11.57 40.09
N CYS A 496 -33.26 -10.90 40.04
CA CYS A 496 -34.00 -10.52 41.24
C CYS A 496 -35.29 -11.35 41.31
N LYS A 497 -35.48 -11.99 42.46
CA LYS A 497 -36.49 -13.02 42.73
C LYS A 497 -37.92 -12.54 42.42
N LYS A 498 -38.71 -13.49 41.89
CA LYS A 498 -40.16 -13.42 41.63
C LYS A 498 -40.92 -12.55 42.64
N LYS A 499 -41.66 -11.55 42.14
CA LYS A 499 -42.98 -11.17 42.67
C LYS A 499 -43.92 -10.90 41.49
N SER A 500 -44.97 -11.71 41.42
CA SER A 500 -46.10 -11.55 40.50
C SER A 500 -46.92 -10.34 40.90
N VAL A 501 -47.17 -9.43 39.95
CA VAL A 501 -48.25 -8.44 40.05
C VAL A 501 -49.05 -8.50 38.76
N THR A 502 -50.30 -8.90 38.89
CA THR A 502 -51.27 -9.03 37.80
C THR A 502 -51.92 -7.66 37.56
N PHE A 503 -51.93 -7.17 36.32
CA PHE A 503 -52.83 -6.10 35.91
C PHE A 503 -53.71 -6.60 34.76
N THR A 504 -55.03 -6.49 34.97
CA THR A 504 -56.07 -6.84 33.99
C THR A 504 -56.37 -5.63 33.13
N VAL A 505 -56.25 -5.76 31.80
CA VAL A 505 -56.77 -4.77 30.85
C VAL A 505 -57.82 -5.45 29.98
N LYS A 506 -59.07 -4.96 30.07
CA LYS A 506 -60.23 -5.43 29.30
C LYS A 506 -60.15 -4.93 27.87
N TYR A 507 -60.27 -5.83 26.90
CA TYR A 507 -60.57 -5.47 25.50
C TYR A 507 -62.09 -5.34 25.31
N ARG A 508 -62.52 -4.23 24.69
CA ARG A 508 -63.88 -4.07 24.16
C ARG A 508 -63.85 -4.44 22.68
N GLN A 509 -64.57 -5.50 22.34
CA GLN A 509 -64.74 -6.06 21.00
C GLN A 509 -65.79 -5.23 20.24
N LEU A 510 -65.46 -4.69 19.07
CA LEU A 510 -66.43 -4.16 18.11
C LEU A 510 -66.48 -5.12 16.91
N TRP A 511 -67.68 -5.64 16.67
CA TRP A 511 -68.03 -6.59 15.61
C TRP A 511 -68.31 -5.87 14.28
N LEU A 512 -67.96 -6.51 13.15
CA LEU A 512 -68.74 -6.66 11.91
C LEU A 512 -67.92 -7.45 10.84
N PRO A 513 -68.53 -8.10 9.83
CA PRO A 513 -68.77 -9.55 9.82
C PRO A 513 -68.02 -10.32 8.71
N GLU A 514 -68.15 -11.65 8.76
CA GLU A 514 -67.59 -12.66 7.84
C GLU A 514 -67.80 -12.37 6.34
N LEU A 515 -66.75 -12.53 5.54
CA LEU A 515 -66.83 -12.59 4.08
C LEU A 515 -66.10 -13.85 3.57
N HIS A 516 -66.92 -14.79 3.08
CA HIS A 516 -66.51 -16.00 2.36
C HIS A 516 -65.77 -15.64 1.05
N CYS A 517 -64.61 -16.24 0.82
CA CYS A 517 -63.89 -16.16 -0.45
C CYS A 517 -64.48 -17.15 -1.46
N LYS A 518 -65.17 -16.65 -2.49
CA LYS A 518 -65.47 -17.39 -3.73
C LYS A 518 -64.57 -16.89 -4.85
N LYS A 519 -63.95 -17.86 -5.52
CA LYS A 519 -62.98 -17.73 -6.63
C LYS A 519 -63.70 -17.27 -7.91
N TYR A 520 -63.30 -16.13 -8.49
CA TYR A 520 -63.54 -15.80 -9.90
C TYR A 520 -62.34 -15.06 -10.49
N GLY A 521 -61.97 -15.44 -11.71
CA GLY A 521 -60.72 -15.07 -12.37
C GLY A 521 -60.73 -13.69 -13.04
N SER A 522 -59.52 -13.29 -13.45
CA SER A 522 -59.18 -12.39 -14.56
C SER A 522 -60.08 -11.14 -14.75
N ASN A 523 -59.63 -9.98 -14.25
CA ASN A 523 -59.38 -8.77 -15.05
C ASN A 523 -59.09 -7.53 -14.17
N ILE A 524 -58.05 -6.78 -14.59
CA ILE A 524 -57.89 -5.31 -14.59
C ILE A 524 -58.70 -4.50 -13.57
N LEU A 525 -58.01 -3.83 -12.64
CA LEU A 525 -58.52 -2.68 -11.89
C LEU A 525 -57.78 -1.41 -12.32
N VAL A 526 -58.47 -0.56 -13.08
CA VAL A 526 -58.08 0.83 -13.35
C VAL A 526 -58.51 1.69 -12.17
N TRP A 527 -57.62 2.53 -11.64
CA TRP A 527 -57.98 3.56 -10.66
C TRP A 527 -58.01 4.96 -11.30
N LYS A 528 -59.13 5.65 -11.08
CA LYS A 528 -59.40 7.04 -11.48
C LYS A 528 -59.31 7.92 -10.21
N HIS A 529 -58.67 9.09 -10.34
CA HIS A 529 -58.50 10.17 -9.35
C HIS A 529 -57.38 10.05 -8.31
N GLY A 530 -56.18 10.49 -8.74
CA GLY A 530 -55.38 11.55 -8.12
C GLY A 530 -55.17 11.55 -6.61
N PHE A 531 -54.10 10.90 -6.15
CA PHE A 531 -53.13 11.44 -5.19
C PHE A 531 -51.81 10.67 -5.38
N TYR A 532 -50.73 11.39 -5.69
CA TYR A 532 -49.38 10.82 -5.77
C TYR A 532 -48.96 10.36 -4.36
N CYS A 533 -48.85 9.05 -4.14
CA CYS A 533 -48.07 8.52 -3.03
C CYS A 533 -47.29 7.30 -3.50
N SER A 534 -45.99 7.38 -3.26
CA SER A 534 -44.90 6.53 -3.72
C SER A 534 -45.10 5.05 -3.43
N ILE A 535 -44.48 4.23 -4.27
CA ILE A 535 -44.26 2.77 -4.16
C ILE A 535 -43.54 2.45 -2.84
N PHE A 536 -44.28 2.48 -1.74
CA PHE A 536 -43.82 2.24 -0.36
C PHE A 536 -44.82 1.34 0.36
N SER A 537 -45.20 0.24 -0.27
CA SER A 537 -46.12 -0.72 0.36
C SER A 537 -46.01 -2.15 -0.16
N LEU A 538 -45.01 -2.49 -0.97
CA LEU A 538 -44.75 -3.87 -1.42
C LEU A 538 -43.44 -4.48 -0.93
N LEU A 539 -42.44 -3.67 -0.54
CA LEU A 539 -41.19 -4.17 0.05
C LEU A 539 -41.29 -4.45 1.56
N LEU A 540 -42.08 -3.68 2.30
CA LEU A 540 -42.29 -3.89 3.74
C LEU A 540 -43.13 -5.13 4.06
N LEU A 541 -44.04 -5.52 3.16
CA LEU A 541 -44.81 -6.75 3.31
C LEU A 541 -43.99 -8.01 2.98
N LYS A 542 -42.95 -7.91 2.13
CA LYS A 542 -42.00 -9.01 1.89
C LYS A 542 -41.04 -9.22 3.07
N SER A 543 -40.64 -8.17 3.79
CA SER A 543 -39.80 -8.33 4.98
C SER A 543 -40.49 -9.01 6.16
N GLN A 544 -41.83 -9.00 6.23
CA GLN A 544 -42.58 -9.72 7.27
C GLN A 544 -42.96 -11.15 6.86
N SER A 545 -42.86 -11.52 5.59
CA SER A 545 -43.18 -12.87 5.10
C SER A 545 -41.97 -13.79 4.97
N PHE A 546 -40.74 -13.30 5.17
CA PHE A 546 -39.50 -14.11 5.15
C PHE A 546 -39.22 -14.91 6.44
N PHE A 547 -40.16 -14.96 7.39
CA PHE A 547 -40.08 -15.84 8.57
C PHE A 547 -40.78 -17.20 8.39
N TYR A 548 -41.32 -17.50 7.21
CA TYR A 548 -41.85 -18.82 6.85
C TYR A 548 -41.33 -19.25 5.47
N SER A 549 -41.00 -20.53 5.35
CA SER A 549 -40.19 -21.13 4.30
C SER A 549 -40.81 -21.16 2.89
N ALA A 550 -39.92 -21.33 1.90
CA ALA A 550 -40.00 -22.22 0.72
C ALA A 550 -39.69 -21.55 -0.64
N ASP A 551 -38.97 -22.32 -1.45
CA ASP A 551 -38.31 -22.04 -2.73
C ASP A 551 -39.13 -21.27 -3.78
N PHE A 552 -38.48 -20.32 -4.46
CA PHE A 552 -38.82 -19.93 -5.83
C PHE A 552 -37.57 -19.43 -6.60
N THR A 553 -37.13 -20.23 -7.57
CA THR A 553 -36.19 -19.83 -8.64
C THR A 553 -36.92 -19.05 -9.73
N THR A 554 -36.41 -17.89 -10.13
CA THR A 554 -36.81 -17.24 -11.40
C THR A 554 -35.60 -16.54 -12.04
N LYS A 555 -35.23 -16.96 -13.26
CA LYS A 555 -34.21 -16.33 -14.11
C LYS A 555 -34.81 -15.13 -14.83
N PHE A 556 -34.08 -14.02 -14.89
CA PHE A 556 -34.33 -12.92 -15.83
C PHE A 556 -33.10 -12.71 -16.72
N HIS A 557 -33.32 -12.66 -18.04
CA HIS A 557 -32.36 -12.20 -19.03
C HIS A 557 -32.70 -10.76 -19.43
N LEU A 558 -31.70 -9.88 -19.41
CA LEU A 558 -31.78 -8.54 -20.00
C LEU A 558 -30.51 -8.28 -20.81
N LYS A 559 -30.67 -8.32 -22.13
CA LYS A 559 -29.77 -7.67 -23.10
C LYS A 559 -30.22 -6.22 -23.25
N THR A 560 -29.35 -5.22 -23.11
CA THR A 560 -29.29 -4.10 -24.07
C THR A 560 -28.04 -3.22 -23.94
N LYS A 561 -27.43 -3.05 -25.12
CA LYS A 561 -26.57 -2.01 -25.71
C LYS A 561 -25.90 -0.92 -24.87
N VAL A 562 -24.61 -0.82 -25.17
CA VAL A 562 -23.63 0.23 -24.94
C VAL A 562 -24.07 1.58 -25.53
N TYR A 563 -23.92 2.65 -24.74
CA TYR A 563 -23.67 4.00 -25.22
C TYR A 563 -22.38 4.54 -24.57
N SER A 564 -21.51 5.08 -25.41
CA SER A 564 -20.24 5.74 -25.11
C SER A 564 -20.44 7.22 -24.74
N HIS A 565 -19.46 7.75 -23.99
CA HIS A 565 -19.20 9.15 -23.56
C HIS A 565 -19.78 9.62 -22.21
N LEU A 566 -18.93 9.67 -21.18
CA LEU A 566 -18.25 10.91 -20.74
C LEU A 566 -17.13 10.55 -19.73
N LEU A 567 -15.91 11.05 -19.96
CA LEU A 567 -14.85 11.02 -18.96
C LEU A 567 -15.18 12.03 -17.85
N MET A 568 -15.40 11.55 -16.63
CA MET A 568 -15.19 12.35 -15.42
C MET A 568 -14.29 11.55 -14.48
N SER A 569 -13.03 11.96 -14.38
CA SER A 569 -12.12 11.54 -13.32
C SER A 569 -12.59 12.19 -12.00
N SER A 570 -13.30 11.44 -11.15
CA SER A 570 -13.56 11.85 -9.77
C SER A 570 -12.30 11.58 -8.95
N LYS A 571 -11.58 12.63 -8.55
CA LYS A 571 -10.38 12.55 -7.72
C LYS A 571 -10.78 12.46 -6.23
N THR A 572 -10.67 11.29 -5.62
CA THR A 572 -10.89 11.10 -4.17
C THR A 572 -9.62 11.50 -3.41
N GLN A 573 -9.71 12.52 -2.55
CA GLN A 573 -8.61 12.94 -1.66
C GLN A 573 -8.93 12.51 -0.22
N MET A 574 -7.95 12.12 0.60
CA MET A 574 -8.18 11.58 1.97
C MET A 574 -7.44 12.33 3.09
N LEU A 575 -7.97 12.29 4.33
CA LEU A 575 -7.34 12.85 5.55
C LEU A 575 -7.78 12.11 6.82
N LEU A 576 -6.93 12.15 7.86
CA LEU A 576 -7.18 11.60 9.19
C LEU A 576 -7.37 12.72 10.23
N PHE A 577 -8.30 12.53 11.16
CA PHE A 577 -8.51 13.42 12.31
C PHE A 577 -8.41 12.65 13.63
N PHE A 578 -7.73 13.22 14.63
CA PHE A 578 -7.69 12.72 16.02
C PHE A 578 -8.44 13.68 16.95
N LEU A 579 -9.37 13.14 17.74
CA LEU A 579 -10.11 13.89 18.76
C LEU A 579 -10.02 13.17 20.10
N THR A 580 -9.85 13.89 21.22
CA THR A 580 -9.89 13.25 22.55
C THR A 580 -11.33 12.97 22.96
N THR A 581 -11.63 11.74 23.38
CA THR A 581 -12.89 11.44 24.10
C THR A 581 -12.74 11.94 25.53
N LYS A 582 -13.79 12.54 26.13
CA LYS A 582 -13.75 12.93 27.55
C LYS A 582 -13.39 11.71 28.41
N GLY A 583 -12.41 11.88 29.30
CA GLY A 583 -12.22 10.97 30.44
C GLY A 583 -13.36 11.19 31.44
N ASP A 584 -13.81 10.07 32.01
CA ASP A 584 -14.77 9.85 33.11
C ASP A 584 -15.76 10.96 33.46
#